data_AF-A0A1Y1JPI8-F1
#
_entry.id   AF-A0A1Y1JPI8-F1
#
_cell.length_a   1.000
_cell.length_b   1.000
_cell.length_c   1.000
_cell.angle_alpha   90.00
_cell.angle_beta   90.00
_cell.angle_gamma   90.00
#
_symmetry.space_group_name_H-M   'P 1'
#
loop_
_entity.id
_entity.type
_entity.pdbx_description
1 polymer ?
#
loop_
_entity_poly.entity_id
_entity_poly.type
_entity_poly.pdbx_seq_one_letter_code
_entity_poly.pdbx_strand_id
1 'polypeptide(L)'
;MSIMSSQESEKRYQELDVVFSKYKHIMDKNETQLQLDRWNIYCLNFDDKFDTVDKFRDKDKLCPQAMRYLYNIYSDVYSPPEKNHFKYLYYWIYKHHLKAGKDRNYIKDFYKEIIRVYEKQGYFLSNVDSSKKDIFDKELEVITDICDYSTKLNDIKNNTFKSCKSSQKCNCANECADIYLRRYNACETIGVVIFFLPYNSCLHREIKKIINKCRDLKKEWSKLDNSEIYNNIYLNNNFNVLYSSHYIDE
;
A
#
# COMPACT_ATOMS: atom_id res chain seq x y z
N MET A 1 -7.61 32.08 0.56
CA MET A 1 -7.38 30.64 0.74
C MET A 1 -6.99 30.43 2.19
N SER A 2 -7.82 29.79 3.01
CA SER A 2 -7.51 29.60 4.44
C SER A 2 -6.54 28.43 4.60
N ILE A 3 -5.39 28.66 5.25
CA ILE A 3 -4.41 27.60 5.54
C ILE A 3 -4.97 26.79 6.70
N MET A 4 -5.30 25.53 6.42
CA MET A 4 -5.79 24.60 7.42
C MET A 4 -4.73 24.38 8.50
N SER A 5 -5.12 24.33 9.77
CA SER A 5 -4.17 24.20 10.89
C SER A 5 -3.54 22.80 10.91
N SER A 6 -2.29 22.69 11.38
CA SER A 6 -1.59 21.40 11.52
C SER A 6 -2.31 20.40 12.45
N GLN A 7 -3.13 20.89 13.38
CA GLN A 7 -3.92 20.08 14.32
C GLN A 7 -5.14 19.41 13.65
N GLU A 8 -5.90 20.14 12.82
CA GLU A 8 -7.02 19.56 12.05
C GLU A 8 -6.53 18.53 11.03
N SER A 9 -5.35 18.81 10.50
CA SER A 9 -4.52 17.99 9.64
C SER A 9 -4.28 16.58 10.22
N GLU A 10 -3.81 16.55 11.47
CA GLU A 10 -3.48 15.34 12.21
C GLU A 10 -4.73 14.56 12.63
N LYS A 11 -5.78 15.28 13.04
CA LYS A 11 -7.07 14.69 13.41
C LYS A 11 -7.68 13.88 12.27
N ARG A 12 -7.69 14.41 11.04
CA ARG A 12 -8.22 13.69 9.87
C ARG A 12 -7.41 12.45 9.46
N TYR A 13 -6.11 12.41 9.78
CA TYR A 13 -5.27 11.22 9.56
C TYR A 13 -5.60 10.12 10.55
N GLN A 14 -5.70 10.49 11.83
CA GLN A 14 -6.16 9.58 12.87
C GLN A 14 -7.55 9.05 12.52
N GLU A 15 -8.44 9.88 11.98
CA GLU A 15 -9.76 9.45 11.50
C GLU A 15 -9.66 8.42 10.36
N LEU A 16 -8.86 8.65 9.32
CA LEU A 16 -8.69 7.67 8.22
C LEU A 16 -8.08 6.35 8.69
N ASP A 17 -7.05 6.40 9.53
CA ASP A 17 -6.38 5.21 10.05
C ASP A 17 -7.31 4.40 10.97
N VAL A 18 -8.08 5.08 11.82
CA VAL A 18 -9.12 4.46 12.66
C VAL A 18 -10.22 3.85 11.80
N VAL A 19 -10.69 4.57 10.79
CA VAL A 19 -11.76 4.11 9.87
C VAL A 19 -11.31 2.89 9.07
N PHE A 20 -10.11 2.92 8.50
CA PHE A 20 -9.57 1.79 7.74
C PHE A 20 -9.25 0.60 8.66
N SER A 21 -8.79 0.85 9.88
CA SER A 21 -8.59 -0.20 10.89
C SER A 21 -9.91 -0.88 11.26
N LYS A 22 -10.99 -0.11 11.41
CA LYS A 22 -12.34 -0.65 11.62
C LYS A 22 -12.77 -1.54 10.44
N TYR A 23 -12.63 -1.08 9.21
CA TYR A 23 -13.02 -1.86 8.03
C TYR A 23 -12.16 -3.11 7.85
N LYS A 24 -10.85 -2.99 8.12
CA LYS A 24 -9.94 -4.12 8.15
C LYS A 24 -10.36 -5.14 9.19
N HIS A 25 -10.70 -4.71 10.39
CA HIS A 25 -11.20 -5.60 11.42
C HIS A 25 -12.46 -6.35 10.97
N ILE A 26 -13.41 -5.67 10.29
CA ILE A 26 -14.60 -6.34 9.73
C ILE A 26 -14.21 -7.37 8.66
N MET A 27 -13.24 -7.05 7.80
CA MET A 27 -12.74 -7.94 6.75
C MET A 27 -12.01 -9.17 7.32
N ASP A 28 -11.20 -8.98 8.35
CA ASP A 28 -10.34 -10.01 8.97
C ASP A 28 -11.10 -10.89 9.97
N LYS A 29 -12.06 -10.33 10.73
CA LYS A 29 -12.88 -11.06 11.72
C LYS A 29 -13.71 -12.19 11.09
N ASN A 30 -13.84 -12.19 9.77
CA ASN A 30 -14.68 -13.10 9.01
C ASN A 30 -14.08 -14.45 8.67
N GLU A 31 -12.85 -14.73 9.08
CA GLU A 31 -12.22 -16.03 8.81
C GLU A 31 -12.86 -17.20 9.58
N THR A 32 -13.63 -16.96 10.65
CA THR A 32 -13.80 -17.96 11.72
C THR A 32 -15.14 -18.70 11.92
N GLN A 33 -16.24 -18.59 11.13
CA GLN A 33 -17.37 -19.53 11.32
C GLN A 33 -18.47 -19.61 10.23
N LEU A 34 -18.93 -20.86 9.99
CA LEU A 34 -20.25 -21.38 9.55
C LEU A 34 -20.94 -20.90 8.25
N GLN A 35 -20.58 -19.76 7.65
CA GLN A 35 -21.20 -19.32 6.38
C GLN A 35 -20.33 -19.48 5.13
N LEU A 36 -19.14 -20.08 5.26
CA LEU A 36 -18.21 -20.27 4.15
C LEU A 36 -18.89 -20.96 2.96
N ASP A 37 -19.66 -22.01 3.21
CA ASP A 37 -20.28 -22.82 2.16
C ASP A 37 -21.32 -22.05 1.34
N ARG A 38 -22.09 -21.17 1.98
CA ARG A 38 -23.12 -20.38 1.27
C ARG A 38 -22.48 -19.38 0.32
N TRP A 39 -21.45 -18.65 0.78
CA TRP A 39 -20.77 -17.68 -0.07
C TRP A 39 -19.98 -18.36 -1.18
N ASN A 40 -19.38 -19.52 -0.92
CA ASN A 40 -18.73 -20.34 -1.94
C ASN A 40 -19.70 -20.66 -3.09
N ILE A 41 -20.92 -21.11 -2.79
CA ILE A 41 -21.94 -21.41 -3.80
C ILE A 41 -22.27 -20.18 -4.66
N TYR A 42 -22.38 -19.00 -4.06
CA TYR A 42 -22.66 -17.79 -4.83
C TYR A 42 -21.47 -17.37 -5.70
N CYS A 43 -20.24 -17.59 -5.21
CA CYS A 43 -19.03 -17.34 -5.96
C CYS A 43 -18.86 -18.26 -7.18
N LEU A 44 -19.54 -19.42 -7.21
CA LEU A 44 -19.61 -20.28 -8.41
C LEU A 44 -20.36 -19.60 -9.57
N ASN A 45 -21.20 -18.59 -9.31
CA ASN A 45 -21.93 -17.86 -10.34
C ASN A 45 -21.16 -16.64 -10.90
N PHE A 46 -19.86 -16.60 -10.66
CA PHE A 46 -18.98 -15.60 -11.29
C PHE A 46 -18.85 -15.89 -12.78
N ASP A 47 -18.68 -14.84 -13.56
CA ASP A 47 -18.36 -14.93 -14.98
C ASP A 47 -17.12 -15.81 -15.21
N ASP A 48 -17.25 -16.79 -16.11
CA ASP A 48 -16.22 -17.77 -16.44
C ASP A 48 -14.89 -17.12 -16.89
N LYS A 49 -14.92 -15.85 -17.33
CA LYS A 49 -13.69 -15.08 -17.63
C LYS A 49 -12.74 -14.97 -16.42
N PHE A 50 -13.24 -15.18 -15.21
CA PHE A 50 -12.44 -15.21 -14.00
C PHE A 50 -11.93 -16.62 -13.63
N ASP A 51 -12.38 -17.67 -14.35
CA ASP A 51 -11.94 -19.06 -14.18
C ASP A 51 -10.78 -19.46 -15.10
N THR A 52 -10.69 -18.87 -16.30
CA THR A 52 -9.69 -19.24 -17.32
C THR A 52 -8.26 -18.79 -17.00
N VAL A 53 -8.04 -18.15 -15.86
CA VAL A 53 -6.71 -17.70 -15.45
C VAL A 53 -6.23 -18.61 -14.35
N ASP A 54 -5.45 -19.66 -14.70
CA ASP A 54 -4.73 -20.64 -13.83
C ASP A 54 -3.99 -20.03 -12.61
N LYS A 55 -3.98 -18.71 -12.49
CA LYS A 55 -3.37 -17.90 -11.44
C LYS A 55 -4.33 -17.56 -10.29
N PHE A 56 -5.55 -18.10 -10.25
CA PHE A 56 -6.56 -17.78 -9.23
C PHE A 56 -6.79 -18.88 -8.19
N ARG A 57 -5.71 -19.48 -7.66
CA ARG A 57 -5.80 -20.29 -6.43
C ARG A 57 -6.42 -19.55 -5.23
N ASP A 58 -6.59 -18.23 -5.33
CA ASP A 58 -7.22 -17.39 -4.32
C ASP A 58 -8.64 -16.92 -4.66
N LYS A 59 -9.24 -17.23 -5.85
CA LYS A 59 -10.66 -16.87 -6.15
C LYS A 59 -11.58 -17.46 -5.07
N ASP A 60 -11.31 -18.71 -4.73
CA ASP A 60 -12.03 -19.51 -3.73
C ASP A 60 -11.92 -18.94 -2.31
N LYS A 61 -11.03 -17.98 -2.07
CA LYS A 61 -10.89 -17.27 -0.79
C LYS A 61 -11.41 -15.85 -0.88
N LEU A 62 -11.07 -15.16 -1.96
CA LEU A 62 -11.30 -13.73 -2.10
C LEU A 62 -12.77 -13.40 -2.31
N CYS A 63 -13.46 -14.13 -3.19
CA CYS A 63 -14.88 -13.88 -3.40
C CYS A 63 -15.68 -14.17 -2.11
N PRO A 64 -15.54 -15.33 -1.45
CA PRO A 64 -16.28 -15.60 -0.22
C PRO A 64 -15.97 -14.61 0.90
N GLN A 65 -14.72 -14.12 0.99
CA GLN A 65 -14.35 -13.10 1.96
C GLN A 65 -14.96 -11.74 1.64
N ALA A 66 -14.93 -11.31 0.38
CA ALA A 66 -15.59 -10.08 -0.06
C ALA A 66 -17.10 -10.13 0.18
N MET A 67 -17.74 -11.26 -0.09
CA MET A 67 -19.17 -11.47 0.16
C MET A 67 -19.51 -11.40 1.65
N ARG A 68 -18.70 -12.01 2.52
CA ARG A 68 -18.85 -11.89 3.98
C ARG A 68 -18.68 -10.46 4.48
N TYR A 69 -17.70 -9.75 3.94
CA TYR A 69 -17.51 -8.33 4.26
C TYR A 69 -18.76 -7.52 3.89
N LEU A 70 -19.27 -7.70 2.66
CA LEU A 70 -20.49 -7.05 2.21
C LEU A 70 -21.69 -7.41 3.11
N TYR A 71 -21.88 -8.69 3.40
CA TYR A 71 -22.95 -9.14 4.30
C TYR A 71 -22.87 -8.44 5.66
N ASN A 72 -21.69 -8.37 6.28
CA ASN A 72 -21.55 -7.75 7.58
C ASN A 72 -21.85 -6.26 7.58
N ILE A 73 -21.33 -5.51 6.61
CA ILE A 73 -21.55 -4.05 6.54
C ILE A 73 -23.00 -3.69 6.24
N TYR A 74 -23.79 -4.65 5.74
CA TYR A 74 -25.21 -4.46 5.46
C TYR A 74 -26.14 -5.16 6.46
N SER A 75 -25.64 -6.12 7.24
CA SER A 75 -26.44 -6.85 8.24
C SER A 75 -26.92 -5.96 9.38
N ASP A 76 -26.27 -4.82 9.59
CA ASP A 76 -26.72 -3.79 10.51
C ASP A 76 -27.77 -2.90 9.83
N VAL A 77 -29.05 -3.25 10.04
CA VAL A 77 -30.20 -2.51 9.50
C VAL A 77 -30.21 -1.04 9.96
N TYR A 78 -29.58 -0.72 11.09
CA TYR A 78 -29.55 0.62 11.65
C TYR A 78 -28.37 1.47 11.15
N SER A 79 -27.39 0.85 10.51
CA SER A 79 -26.19 1.53 10.00
C SER A 79 -25.97 1.17 8.53
N PRO A 80 -26.66 1.87 7.59
CA PRO A 80 -26.45 1.62 6.17
C PRO A 80 -24.97 1.83 5.82
N PRO A 81 -24.39 0.97 4.97
CA PRO A 81 -22.98 1.05 4.68
C PRO A 81 -22.63 2.36 3.99
N GLU A 82 -21.77 3.13 4.64
CA GLU A 82 -21.15 4.32 4.10
C GLU A 82 -20.38 4.04 2.81
N LYS A 83 -20.26 5.05 1.93
CA LYS A 83 -19.47 5.00 0.69
C LYS A 83 -18.04 4.46 0.89
N ASN A 84 -17.46 4.72 2.06
CA ASN A 84 -16.10 4.33 2.40
C ASN A 84 -15.91 2.82 2.57
N HIS A 85 -16.96 2.05 2.90
CA HIS A 85 -16.88 0.58 2.95
C HIS A 85 -16.58 -0.02 1.58
N PHE A 86 -17.21 0.51 0.53
CA PHE A 86 -16.99 0.08 -0.85
C PHE A 86 -15.59 0.45 -1.34
N LYS A 87 -15.09 1.63 -0.97
CA LYS A 87 -13.71 2.05 -1.26
C LYS A 87 -12.70 1.11 -0.59
N TYR A 88 -12.97 0.73 0.66
CA TYR A 88 -12.13 -0.21 1.38
C TYR A 88 -12.14 -1.61 0.74
N LEU A 89 -13.31 -2.14 0.39
CA LEU A 89 -13.42 -3.43 -0.31
C LEU A 89 -12.60 -3.44 -1.60
N TYR A 90 -12.72 -2.39 -2.41
CA TYR A 90 -11.93 -2.24 -3.62
C TYR A 90 -10.43 -2.25 -3.30
N TYR A 91 -9.98 -1.43 -2.34
CA TYR A 91 -8.58 -1.38 -1.92
C TYR A 91 -8.07 -2.74 -1.43
N TRP A 92 -8.89 -3.49 -0.69
CA TRP A 92 -8.54 -4.81 -0.22
C TRP A 92 -8.32 -5.79 -1.38
N ILE A 93 -9.23 -5.83 -2.35
CA ILE A 93 -9.09 -6.61 -3.60
C ILE A 93 -7.79 -6.22 -4.32
N TYR A 94 -7.57 -4.91 -4.46
CA TYR A 94 -6.40 -4.36 -5.12
C TYR A 94 -5.10 -4.83 -4.46
N LYS A 95 -5.00 -4.74 -3.13
CA LYS A 95 -3.82 -5.15 -2.35
C LYS A 95 -3.51 -6.63 -2.50
N HIS A 96 -4.55 -7.48 -2.58
CA HIS A 96 -4.37 -8.92 -2.76
C HIS A 96 -3.98 -9.28 -4.20
N HIS A 97 -4.44 -8.54 -5.22
CA HIS A 97 -4.17 -8.85 -6.63
C HIS A 97 -2.95 -8.18 -7.25
N LEU A 98 -2.50 -7.02 -6.75
CA LEU A 98 -1.27 -6.41 -7.21
C LEU A 98 -0.05 -7.31 -6.98
N LYS A 99 -0.02 -8.03 -5.86
CA LYS A 99 1.04 -9.00 -5.57
C LYS A 99 1.14 -10.10 -6.63
N ALA A 100 0.05 -10.37 -7.34
CA ALA A 100 -0.02 -11.36 -8.41
C ALA A 100 0.26 -10.78 -9.82
N GLY A 101 0.70 -9.51 -9.92
CA GLY A 101 1.05 -8.86 -11.19
C GLY A 101 -0.15 -8.63 -12.12
N LYS A 102 -1.34 -8.39 -11.55
CA LYS A 102 -2.58 -8.22 -12.32
C LYS A 102 -2.79 -6.77 -12.77
N ASP A 103 -3.37 -6.63 -13.97
CA ASP A 103 -3.76 -5.32 -14.50
C ASP A 103 -4.88 -4.69 -13.67
N ARG A 104 -4.87 -3.36 -13.62
CA ARG A 104 -5.86 -2.53 -12.95
C ARG A 104 -7.26 -2.74 -13.50
N ASN A 105 -7.43 -2.91 -14.81
CA ASN A 105 -8.74 -3.16 -15.41
C ASN A 105 -9.32 -4.49 -14.94
N TYR A 106 -8.47 -5.49 -14.74
CA TYR A 106 -8.92 -6.77 -14.18
C TYR A 106 -9.47 -6.59 -12.75
N ILE A 107 -8.76 -5.87 -11.89
CA ILE A 107 -9.21 -5.60 -10.50
C ILE A 107 -10.56 -4.87 -10.51
N LYS A 108 -10.70 -3.92 -11.43
CA LYS A 108 -11.94 -3.14 -11.66
C LYS A 108 -13.11 -4.05 -12.02
N ASP A 109 -12.92 -4.94 -12.97
CA ASP A 109 -13.95 -5.86 -13.42
C ASP A 109 -14.30 -6.90 -12.35
N PHE A 110 -13.30 -7.40 -11.62
CA PHE A 110 -13.51 -8.32 -10.51
C PHE A 110 -14.31 -7.67 -9.37
N TYR A 111 -14.03 -6.42 -9.03
CA TYR A 111 -14.83 -5.66 -8.07
C TYR A 111 -16.29 -5.51 -8.53
N LYS A 112 -16.52 -5.11 -9.78
CA LYS A 112 -17.88 -5.00 -10.34
C LYS A 112 -18.62 -6.32 -10.27
N GLU A 113 -17.91 -7.42 -10.53
CA GLU A 113 -18.48 -8.74 -10.49
C GLU A 113 -18.90 -9.16 -9.07
N ILE A 114 -18.06 -8.90 -8.07
CA ILE A 114 -18.43 -9.10 -6.66
C ILE A 114 -19.72 -8.36 -6.33
N ILE A 115 -19.81 -7.07 -6.68
CA ILE A 115 -21.01 -6.27 -6.43
C ILE A 115 -22.22 -6.85 -7.17
N ARG A 116 -22.07 -7.21 -8.45
CA ARG A 116 -23.13 -7.80 -9.28
C ARG A 116 -23.66 -9.11 -8.67
N VAL A 117 -22.77 -10.01 -8.29
CA VAL A 117 -23.17 -11.31 -7.71
C VAL A 117 -23.86 -11.10 -6.37
N TYR A 118 -23.35 -10.18 -5.54
CA TYR A 118 -23.98 -9.84 -4.26
C TYR A 118 -25.39 -9.25 -4.44
N GLU A 119 -25.58 -8.33 -5.39
CA GLU A 119 -26.88 -7.74 -5.75
C GLU A 119 -27.90 -8.80 -6.17
N LYS A 120 -27.50 -9.76 -7.02
CA LYS A 120 -28.40 -10.81 -7.54
C LYS A 120 -28.96 -11.74 -6.46
N GLN A 121 -28.27 -11.90 -5.33
CA GLN A 121 -28.75 -12.76 -4.25
C GLN A 121 -29.92 -12.14 -3.45
N GLY A 122 -30.39 -10.95 -3.83
CA GLY A 122 -31.60 -10.37 -3.27
C GLY A 122 -31.46 -9.85 -1.84
N TYR A 123 -30.25 -9.89 -1.27
CA TYR A 123 -30.03 -9.42 0.09
C TYR A 123 -30.22 -7.89 0.21
N PHE A 124 -30.08 -7.10 -0.88
CA PHE A 124 -30.21 -5.63 -0.84
C PHE A 124 -30.74 -5.05 -2.16
N LEU A 125 -32.06 -5.11 -2.38
CA LEU A 125 -32.68 -4.80 -3.68
C LEU A 125 -32.97 -3.31 -3.98
N SER A 126 -32.72 -2.36 -3.07
CA SER A 126 -33.15 -0.96 -3.33
C SER A 126 -32.09 0.14 -3.17
N ASN A 127 -30.94 -0.11 -2.53
CA ASN A 127 -30.06 0.98 -2.08
C ASN A 127 -28.62 0.91 -2.59
N VAL A 128 -28.31 0.06 -3.58
CA VAL A 128 -27.00 0.10 -4.24
C VAL A 128 -27.05 1.17 -5.31
N ASP A 129 -26.88 2.43 -4.87
CA ASP A 129 -26.70 3.57 -5.77
C ASP A 129 -25.65 3.22 -6.85
N SER A 130 -25.98 3.53 -8.11
CA SER A 130 -25.09 3.48 -9.26
C SER A 130 -23.69 4.05 -8.98
N SER A 131 -23.58 5.03 -8.07
CA SER A 131 -22.31 5.60 -7.60
C SER A 131 -21.35 4.59 -6.93
N LYS A 132 -21.83 3.40 -6.56
CA LYS A 132 -21.02 2.29 -6.04
C LYS A 132 -20.33 1.49 -7.15
N LYS A 133 -20.79 1.61 -8.41
CA LYS A 133 -20.19 0.97 -9.60
C LYS A 133 -19.19 1.89 -10.33
N ASP A 134 -19.30 3.19 -10.12
CA ASP A 134 -18.35 4.17 -10.63
C ASP A 134 -17.04 4.06 -9.87
N ILE A 135 -16.11 3.37 -10.51
CA ILE A 135 -14.82 3.08 -9.92
C ILE A 135 -13.96 4.32 -9.99
N PHE A 136 -13.58 4.74 -8.79
CA PHE A 136 -12.80 5.92 -8.55
C PHE A 136 -11.34 5.71 -8.93
N ASP A 137 -11.03 5.53 -10.21
CA ASP A 137 -9.65 5.22 -10.61
C ASP A 137 -8.66 6.26 -10.03
N LYS A 138 -8.99 7.54 -10.12
CA LYS A 138 -8.15 8.58 -9.50
C LYS A 138 -8.08 8.48 -7.97
N GLU A 139 -9.21 8.24 -7.29
CA GLU A 139 -9.21 8.13 -5.82
C GLU A 139 -8.54 6.84 -5.32
N LEU A 140 -8.60 5.75 -6.11
CA LEU A 140 -7.96 4.50 -5.78
C LEU A 140 -6.45 4.63 -5.85
N GLU A 141 -5.93 5.26 -6.89
CA GLU A 141 -4.50 5.50 -7.02
C GLU A 141 -3.99 6.28 -5.79
N VAL A 142 -4.79 7.25 -5.37
CA VAL A 142 -4.62 8.02 -4.14
C VAL A 142 -4.65 7.14 -2.88
N ILE A 143 -5.67 6.30 -2.71
CA ILE A 143 -5.81 5.41 -1.54
C ILE A 143 -4.66 4.41 -1.47
N THR A 144 -4.30 3.83 -2.62
CA THR A 144 -3.15 2.93 -2.74
C THR A 144 -1.88 3.62 -2.30
N ASP A 145 -1.59 4.81 -2.83
CA ASP A 145 -0.38 5.53 -2.46
C ASP A 145 -0.33 5.85 -0.97
N ILE A 146 -1.46 6.29 -0.39
CA ILE A 146 -1.58 6.53 1.06
C ILE A 146 -1.28 5.24 1.84
N CYS A 147 -1.83 4.11 1.40
CA CYS A 147 -1.69 2.84 2.09
C CYS A 147 -0.28 2.26 1.97
N ASP A 148 0.32 2.31 0.77
CA ASP A 148 1.70 1.88 0.53
C ASP A 148 2.67 2.76 1.30
N TYR A 149 2.45 4.08 1.30
CA TYR A 149 3.18 5.03 2.10
C TYR A 149 3.08 4.71 3.60
N SER A 150 1.88 4.53 4.13
CA SER A 150 1.66 4.22 5.55
C SER A 150 2.34 2.91 5.96
N THR A 151 2.21 1.88 5.12
CA THR A 151 2.84 0.57 5.34
C THR A 151 4.36 0.69 5.39
N LYS A 152 4.97 1.36 4.39
CA LYS A 152 6.43 1.56 4.36
C LYS A 152 6.92 2.44 5.50
N LEU A 153 6.18 3.48 5.86
CA LEU A 153 6.50 4.32 7.01
C LEU A 153 6.50 3.52 8.31
N ASN A 154 5.50 2.66 8.51
CA ASN A 154 5.44 1.76 9.66
C ASN A 154 6.60 0.76 9.66
N ASP A 155 6.97 0.23 8.50
CA ASP A 155 8.13 -0.65 8.39
C ASP A 155 9.45 0.04 8.73
N ILE A 156 9.61 1.32 8.35
CA ILE A 156 10.77 2.14 8.71
C ILE A 156 10.80 2.41 10.22
N LYS A 157 9.65 2.73 10.83
CA LYS A 157 9.54 2.97 12.28
C LYS A 157 9.92 1.74 13.09
N ASN A 158 9.48 0.55 12.64
CA ASN A 158 9.70 -0.71 13.34
C ASN A 158 10.95 -1.48 12.85
N ASN A 159 11.71 -0.92 11.91
CA ASN A 159 12.87 -1.55 11.25
C ASN A 159 12.57 -2.96 10.67
N THR A 160 11.37 -3.20 10.15
CA THR A 160 10.97 -4.51 9.58
C THR A 160 11.24 -4.61 8.07
N PHE A 161 11.13 -3.50 7.34
CA PHE A 161 11.40 -3.36 5.90
C PHE A 161 10.71 -4.37 4.97
N LYS A 162 9.61 -4.99 5.39
CA LYS A 162 8.93 -6.08 4.64
C LYS A 162 8.27 -5.62 3.34
N SER A 163 7.83 -4.37 3.28
CA SER A 163 7.14 -3.76 2.13
C SER A 163 8.06 -2.98 1.19
N CYS A 164 9.35 -2.91 1.51
CA CYS A 164 10.36 -2.19 0.73
C CYS A 164 10.97 -3.16 -0.29
N LYS A 165 11.28 -2.70 -1.51
CA LYS A 165 11.92 -3.60 -2.52
C LYS A 165 13.32 -4.03 -2.09
N SER A 166 14.01 -3.17 -1.35
CA SER A 166 15.29 -3.49 -0.72
C SER A 166 15.12 -3.57 0.79
N SER A 167 15.88 -4.45 1.43
CA SER A 167 16.01 -4.53 2.89
C SER A 167 16.72 -3.32 3.52
N GLN A 168 17.21 -2.38 2.70
CA GLN A 168 17.92 -1.20 3.18
C GLN A 168 16.96 -0.06 3.57
N LYS A 169 17.10 0.41 4.81
CA LYS A 169 16.32 1.51 5.39
C LYS A 169 16.25 2.76 4.52
N CYS A 170 17.38 3.18 3.96
CA CYS A 170 17.48 4.41 3.18
C CYS A 170 16.76 4.33 1.83
N ASN A 171 16.82 3.19 1.16
CA ASN A 171 16.08 2.99 -0.09
C ASN A 171 14.57 2.97 0.18
N CYS A 172 14.13 2.35 1.27
CA CYS A 172 12.72 2.39 1.64
C CYS A 172 12.24 3.81 1.97
N ALA A 173 13.07 4.60 2.65
CA ALA A 173 12.79 6.01 2.90
C ALA A 173 12.69 6.83 1.60
N ASN A 174 13.53 6.55 0.61
CA ASN A 174 13.45 7.20 -0.70
C ASN A 174 12.16 6.81 -1.43
N GLU A 175 11.79 5.51 -1.43
CA GLU A 175 10.50 5.07 -1.99
C GLU A 175 9.30 5.77 -1.32
N CYS A 176 9.33 5.95 0.00
CA CYS A 176 8.32 6.73 0.72
C CYS A 176 8.29 8.20 0.28
N ALA A 177 9.46 8.80 0.09
CA ALA A 177 9.60 10.19 -0.35
C ALA A 177 9.04 10.38 -1.77
N ASP A 178 9.31 9.44 -2.67
CA ASP A 178 8.84 9.47 -4.05
C ASP A 178 7.31 9.38 -4.14
N ILE A 179 6.69 8.47 -3.37
CA ILE A 179 5.22 8.37 -3.28
C ILE A 179 4.62 9.69 -2.80
N TYR A 180 5.20 10.28 -1.76
CA TYR A 180 4.74 11.55 -1.22
C TYR A 180 4.88 12.70 -2.22
N LEU A 181 6.06 12.87 -2.85
CA LEU A 181 6.31 13.94 -3.80
C LEU A 181 5.41 13.83 -5.03
N ARG A 182 5.20 12.61 -5.56
CA ARG A 182 4.27 12.36 -6.66
C ARG A 182 2.87 12.86 -6.33
N ARG A 183 2.36 12.59 -5.12
CA ARG A 183 1.04 13.04 -4.69
C ARG A 183 0.98 14.52 -4.37
N TYR A 184 2.02 15.07 -3.76
CA TYR A 184 2.16 16.51 -3.54
C TYR A 184 2.02 17.28 -4.87
N ASN A 185 2.78 16.86 -5.89
CA ASN A 185 2.75 17.47 -7.22
C ASN A 185 1.39 17.29 -7.90
N ALA A 186 0.76 16.11 -7.78
CA ALA A 186 -0.59 15.87 -8.30
C ALA A 186 -1.64 16.80 -7.65
N CYS A 187 -1.49 17.09 -6.35
CA CYS A 187 -2.38 18.00 -5.64
C CYS A 187 -2.19 19.45 -6.08
N GLU A 188 -0.95 19.88 -6.32
CA GLU A 188 -0.66 21.23 -6.86
C GLU A 188 -1.23 21.41 -8.27
N THR A 189 -1.13 20.38 -9.12
CA THR A 189 -1.53 20.46 -10.53
C THR A 189 -3.05 20.44 -10.73
N ILE A 190 -3.78 19.69 -9.89
CA ILE A 190 -5.20 19.40 -10.13
C ILE A 190 -6.11 20.46 -9.49
N GLY A 191 -5.62 21.33 -8.61
CA GLY A 191 -6.46 22.30 -7.88
C GLY A 191 -7.53 21.64 -6.97
N VAL A 192 -7.58 20.30 -6.92
CA VAL A 192 -8.41 19.52 -5.99
C VAL A 192 -7.67 19.45 -4.67
N VAL A 193 -7.74 20.58 -4.00
CA VAL A 193 -7.14 20.90 -2.70
C VAL A 193 -7.83 20.14 -1.55
N ILE A 194 -8.94 19.43 -1.81
CA ILE A 194 -9.88 19.03 -0.74
C ILE A 194 -9.48 17.73 -0.01
N PHE A 195 -8.77 16.79 -0.66
CA PHE A 195 -8.47 15.50 -0.03
C PHE A 195 -7.11 15.42 0.68
N PHE A 196 -6.16 16.32 0.40
CA PHE A 196 -4.78 16.18 0.88
C PHE A 196 -4.21 17.35 1.70
N LEU A 197 -4.83 18.52 1.69
CA LEU A 197 -4.39 19.65 2.52
C LEU A 197 -4.19 19.30 4.01
N PRO A 198 -5.08 18.51 4.66
CA PRO A 198 -4.87 18.07 6.03
C PRO A 198 -3.62 17.24 6.20
N TYR A 199 -3.32 16.37 5.26
CA TYR A 199 -2.31 15.35 5.51
C TYR A 199 -0.90 15.88 5.23
N ASN A 200 -0.81 17.00 4.50
CA ASN A 200 0.43 17.46 3.91
C ASN A 200 1.44 17.94 4.96
N SER A 201 1.06 18.73 5.96
CA SER A 201 2.05 19.31 6.89
C SER A 201 2.69 18.30 7.84
N CYS A 202 1.90 17.40 8.43
CA CYS A 202 2.42 16.42 9.40
C CYS A 202 3.22 15.31 8.71
N LEU A 203 2.71 14.78 7.59
CA LEU A 203 3.44 13.77 6.81
C LEU A 203 4.71 14.36 6.20
N HIS A 204 4.66 15.57 5.64
CA HIS A 204 5.85 16.24 5.13
C HIS A 204 6.94 16.36 6.19
N ARG A 205 6.56 16.75 7.42
CA ARG A 205 7.52 16.91 8.52
C ARG A 205 8.19 15.58 8.88
N GLU A 206 7.42 14.50 9.04
CA GLU A 206 7.98 13.20 9.41
C GLU A 206 8.81 12.59 8.27
N ILE A 207 8.38 12.73 7.02
CA ILE A 207 9.16 12.31 5.84
C ILE A 207 10.47 13.09 5.78
N LYS A 208 10.43 14.41 5.94
CA LYS A 208 11.62 15.26 5.89
C LYS A 208 12.62 14.90 6.99
N LYS A 209 12.15 14.57 8.20
CA LYS A 209 13.00 14.03 9.28
C LYS A 209 13.68 12.72 8.87
N ILE A 210 12.94 11.80 8.25
CA ILE A 210 13.46 10.51 7.80
C ILE A 210 14.48 10.71 6.66
N ILE A 211 14.16 11.52 5.66
CA ILE A 211 15.06 11.84 4.53
C ILE A 211 16.37 12.44 5.04
N ASN A 212 16.31 13.39 5.99
CA ASN A 212 17.51 14.00 6.55
C ASN A 212 18.38 12.96 7.27
N LYS A 213 17.79 12.08 8.09
CA LYS A 213 18.52 10.96 8.72
C LYS A 213 19.16 10.04 7.68
N CYS A 214 18.47 9.71 6.60
CA CYS A 214 19.03 8.89 5.52
C CYS A 214 20.17 9.60 4.77
N ARG A 215 20.10 10.91 4.60
CA ARG A 215 21.17 11.72 4.00
C ARG A 215 22.42 11.73 4.88
N ASP A 216 22.25 11.85 6.19
CA ASP A 216 23.37 11.83 7.15
C ASP A 216 24.03 10.45 7.18
N LEU A 217 23.25 9.38 7.26
CA LEU A 217 23.75 8.00 7.15
C LEU A 217 24.49 7.74 5.84
N LYS A 218 23.96 8.25 4.71
CA LYS A 218 24.61 8.11 3.41
C LYS A 218 25.97 8.83 3.37
N LYS A 219 26.08 10.00 4.01
CA LYS A 219 27.35 10.72 4.15
C LYS A 219 28.34 9.92 5.00
N GLU A 220 27.89 9.32 6.09
CA GLU A 220 28.73 8.47 6.95
C GLU A 220 29.24 7.24 6.19
N TRP A 221 28.37 6.52 5.47
CA TRP A 221 28.78 5.38 4.65
C TRP A 221 29.76 5.77 3.55
N SER A 222 29.55 6.91 2.87
CA SER A 222 30.50 7.39 1.87
C SER A 222 31.90 7.70 2.41
N LYS A 223 32.03 8.00 3.71
CA LYS A 223 33.34 8.15 4.35
C LYS A 223 33.98 6.79 4.65
N LEU A 224 33.17 5.81 5.05
CA LEU A 224 33.63 4.45 5.34
C LEU A 224 34.13 3.74 4.07
N ASP A 225 33.38 3.82 2.97
CA ASP A 225 33.80 3.25 1.67
C ASP A 225 35.14 3.84 1.20
N ASN A 226 35.31 5.16 1.35
CA ASN A 226 36.58 5.81 1.03
C ASN A 226 37.73 5.35 1.93
N SER A 227 37.46 5.02 3.20
CA SER A 227 38.48 4.53 4.13
C SER A 227 38.88 3.08 3.87
N GLU A 228 37.96 2.22 3.43
CA GLU A 228 38.26 0.84 3.04
C GLU A 228 39.03 0.77 1.71
N ILE A 229 38.68 1.63 0.74
CA ILE A 229 39.45 1.77 -0.50
C ILE A 229 40.87 2.26 -0.18
N TYR A 230 41.01 3.25 0.72
CA TYR A 230 42.32 3.77 1.12
C TYR A 230 43.16 2.72 1.85
N ASN A 231 42.56 1.92 2.74
CA ASN A 231 43.25 0.84 3.46
C ASN A 231 43.67 -0.32 2.54
N ASN A 232 42.86 -0.68 1.54
CA ASN A 232 43.22 -1.71 0.55
C ASN A 232 44.34 -1.26 -0.39
N ILE A 233 44.39 0.03 -0.77
CA ILE A 233 45.50 0.60 -1.54
C ILE A 233 46.79 0.63 -0.68
N TYR A 234 46.68 0.96 0.61
CA TYR A 234 47.83 0.99 1.52
C TYR A 234 48.39 -0.41 1.80
N LEU A 235 47.52 -1.42 1.94
CA LEU A 235 47.94 -2.82 2.08
C LEU A 235 48.62 -3.35 0.81
N ASN A 236 48.11 -3.05 -0.39
CA ASN A 236 48.75 -3.47 -1.65
C ASN A 236 50.12 -2.82 -1.89
N ASN A 237 50.33 -1.59 -1.42
CA ASN A 237 51.62 -0.92 -1.57
C ASN A 237 52.70 -1.47 -0.61
N ASN A 238 52.31 -2.02 0.54
CA ASN A 238 53.27 -2.66 1.46
C ASN A 238 53.76 -4.04 0.99
N PHE A 239 53.01 -4.75 0.14
CA PHE A 239 53.46 -6.02 -0.41
C PHE A 239 54.43 -5.87 -1.61
N ASN A 240 54.42 -4.73 -2.30
CA ASN A 240 55.33 -4.47 -3.42
C ASN A 240 56.73 -3.95 -3.02
N VAL A 241 56.96 -3.61 -1.75
CA VAL A 241 58.28 -3.13 -1.27
C VAL A 241 59.18 -4.28 -0.80
N LEU A 242 58.66 -5.50 -0.62
CA LEU A 242 59.42 -6.64 -0.09
C LEU A 242 59.94 -7.63 -1.13
N TYR A 243 59.80 -7.37 -2.44
CA TYR A 243 60.14 -8.33 -3.50
C TYR A 243 61.08 -7.80 -4.60
N SER A 244 61.99 -6.86 -4.29
CA SER A 244 62.93 -6.32 -5.29
C SER A 244 64.40 -6.29 -4.86
N SER A 245 64.83 -7.13 -3.91
CA SER A 245 66.23 -7.14 -3.43
C SER A 245 67.06 -8.39 -3.76
N HIS A 246 66.64 -9.27 -4.65
CA HIS A 246 67.50 -10.38 -5.07
C HIS A 246 67.36 -10.64 -6.57
N TYR A 247 68.29 -10.11 -7.35
CA TYR A 247 68.99 -10.82 -8.44
C TYR A 247 70.15 -9.91 -8.89
N ILE A 248 71.30 -10.10 -8.25
CA ILE A 248 72.63 -9.87 -8.82
C ILE A 248 73.31 -11.25 -8.78
N ASP A 249 74.16 -11.51 -9.78
CA ASP A 249 74.94 -12.72 -10.10
C ASP A 249 74.29 -13.50 -11.27
N GLU A 250 74.88 -13.65 -12.46
CA GLU A 250 76.21 -13.37 -13.05
C GLU A 250 76.06 -12.93 -14.52
#